data_AF-A0A1F9L644-F1
#
_entry.id   AF-A0A1F9L644-F1
#
_cell.length_a   1.000
_cell.length_b   1.000
_cell.length_c   1.000
_cell.angle_alpha   90.00
_cell.angle_beta   90.00
_cell.angle_gamma   90.00
#
_symmetry.space_group_name_H-M   'P 1'
#
loop_
_entity.id
_entity.type
_entity.pdbx_description
1 polymer ?
#
loop_
_entity_poly.entity_id
_entity_poly.type
_entity_poly.pdbx_seq_one_letter_code
_entity_poly.pdbx_strand_id
1 'polypeptide(L)'
;MLSISLLLVLVVVFALAFDYINGFHDTANAIATVVSTRVLSPRKAIIMAACLNFVGALASTQVAITVASGLVDTARFQAIDLHQPAALAGKLKNPAEPLSQFLATQLSPATQGLLGQYPAGSAASPELQGALVADLNRIITQTDLYSPERFAGIELKAKTAAKAENSGKLKPEELANINRALLEKGYPQELDSNQQPFQVVILAAILGAIVWNLITWKYGIPSSSSHALIGGLCGAAIIHGGLPTVLWGGIVKKVLIPLVGSPAMGFILGFILMGFIFRTLAHVHPGRVSASFRYLQIGSAAAMAFTHGLNDAQKSMGIITMALVSARIIPEPVVPTWVVLSCAVAMALGTSVGGWRIIKTMGHKIIRLEPVHGFAAETSSAIVLFVTSHFGMPVSTTHVISGSIFGVGSSKRLSAVRWGVAQNMVMAWILTLPAAGLVAALSYELLMLLGLGR
;
A
#
# COMPACT_ATOMS: atom_id res chain seq x y z
N MET A 1 -15.22 -20.92 13.36
CA MET A 1 -14.42 -20.34 12.26
C MET A 1 -15.09 -19.06 11.81
N LEU A 2 -14.33 -17.98 11.66
CA LEU A 2 -14.82 -16.69 11.20
C LEU A 2 -15.18 -16.81 9.71
N SER A 3 -16.39 -16.39 9.31
CA SER A 3 -16.73 -16.39 7.89
C SER A 3 -15.87 -15.36 7.15
N ILE A 4 -15.61 -15.61 5.87
CA ILE A 4 -14.88 -14.66 5.00
C ILE A 4 -15.51 -13.27 5.03
N SER A 5 -16.83 -13.18 5.12
CA SER A 5 -17.56 -11.92 5.23
C SER A 5 -17.20 -11.17 6.52
N LEU A 6 -17.06 -11.86 7.64
CA LEU A 6 -16.68 -11.23 8.90
C LEU A 6 -15.20 -10.81 8.91
N LEU A 7 -14.29 -11.61 8.33
CA LEU A 7 -12.89 -11.20 8.12
C LEU A 7 -12.78 -9.94 7.27
N LEU A 8 -13.54 -9.87 6.17
CA LEU A 8 -13.56 -8.68 5.32
C LEU A 8 -14.07 -7.45 6.07
N VAL A 9 -15.13 -7.60 6.88
CA VAL A 9 -15.63 -6.50 7.72
C VAL A 9 -14.55 -6.04 8.70
N LEU A 10 -13.82 -6.96 9.33
CA LEU A 10 -12.69 -6.61 10.20
C LEU A 10 -11.60 -5.86 9.42
N VAL A 11 -11.21 -6.33 8.24
CA VAL A 11 -10.24 -5.64 7.38
C VAL A 11 -10.69 -4.22 7.07
N VAL A 12 -11.96 -4.01 6.71
CA VAL A 12 -12.51 -2.67 6.44
C VAL A 12 -12.45 -1.80 7.69
N VAL A 13 -12.89 -2.31 8.85
CA VAL A 13 -12.87 -1.56 10.12
C VAL A 13 -11.45 -1.16 10.50
N PHE A 14 -10.50 -2.09 10.44
CA PHE A 14 -9.10 -1.80 10.75
C PHE A 14 -8.45 -0.88 9.70
N ALA A 15 -8.79 -1.00 8.42
CA ALA A 15 -8.31 -0.08 7.39
C ALA A 15 -8.81 1.35 7.63
N LEU A 16 -10.07 1.53 8.02
CA LEU A 16 -10.62 2.84 8.39
C LEU A 16 -10.01 3.37 9.69
N ALA A 17 -9.75 2.50 10.66
CA ALA A 17 -9.02 2.86 11.88
C ALA A 17 -7.59 3.31 11.57
N PHE A 18 -6.90 2.61 10.66
CA PHE A 18 -5.59 3.01 10.15
C PHE A 18 -5.66 4.37 9.46
N ASP A 19 -6.67 4.62 8.61
CA ASP A 19 -6.83 5.91 7.93
C ASP A 19 -7.11 7.07 8.88
N TYR A 20 -7.93 6.82 9.90
CA TYR A 20 -8.14 7.74 11.01
C TYR A 20 -6.84 8.02 11.78
N ILE A 21 -6.05 6.98 12.06
CA ILE A 21 -4.76 7.12 12.74
C ILE A 21 -3.78 7.94 11.91
N ASN A 22 -3.71 7.66 10.61
CA ASN A 22 -2.90 8.43 9.67
C ASN A 22 -3.35 9.89 9.64
N GLY A 23 -4.67 10.12 9.62
CA GLY A 23 -5.24 11.46 9.65
C GLY A 23 -4.68 12.31 10.78
N PHE A 24 -4.62 11.79 12.02
CA PHE A 24 -4.06 12.55 13.14
C PHE A 24 -2.53 12.53 13.18
N HIS A 25 -1.90 11.41 12.80
CA HIS A 25 -0.44 11.26 12.79
C HIS A 25 0.19 12.27 11.81
N ASP A 26 -0.36 12.33 10.61
CA ASP A 26 0.18 13.08 9.47
C ASP A 26 -0.47 14.48 9.33
N THR A 27 -1.38 14.86 10.23
CA THR A 27 -1.86 16.26 10.36
C THR A 27 -0.69 17.25 10.39
N ALA A 28 0.42 16.88 11.05
CA ALA A 28 1.60 17.72 11.14
C ALA A 28 2.19 18.09 9.77
N ASN A 29 2.11 17.22 8.78
CA ASN A 29 2.64 17.46 7.44
C ASN A 29 1.88 18.57 6.71
N ALA A 30 0.59 18.73 7.00
CA ALA A 30 -0.25 19.74 6.38
C ALA A 30 -0.23 21.10 7.11
N ILE A 31 -0.07 21.10 8.45
CA ILE A 31 -0.30 22.32 9.25
C ILE A 31 0.86 22.78 10.12
N ALA A 32 1.91 21.97 10.35
CA ALA A 32 2.94 22.33 11.33
C ALA A 32 3.67 23.64 10.96
N THR A 33 3.93 23.84 9.67
CA THR A 33 4.55 25.04 9.10
C THR A 33 3.70 26.29 9.34
N VAL A 34 2.43 26.32 8.91
CA VAL A 34 1.53 27.49 9.06
C VAL A 34 1.18 27.81 10.51
N VAL A 35 1.18 26.80 11.38
CA VAL A 35 1.00 26.97 12.84
C VAL A 35 2.28 27.49 13.49
N SER A 36 3.46 26.97 13.10
CA SER A 36 4.74 27.41 13.65
C SER A 36 5.10 28.86 13.29
N THR A 37 4.74 29.30 12.08
CA THR A 37 4.90 30.69 11.62
C THR A 37 3.84 31.62 12.21
N ARG A 38 2.88 31.09 12.98
CA ARG A 38 1.75 31.82 13.59
C ARG A 38 0.88 32.55 12.57
N VAL A 39 0.84 32.06 11.33
CA VAL A 39 -0.04 32.56 10.28
C VAL A 39 -1.48 32.16 10.55
N LEU A 40 -1.69 30.90 10.93
CA LEU A 40 -2.98 30.39 11.38
C LEU A 40 -2.91 29.93 12.84
N SER A 41 -3.99 30.22 13.57
CA SER A 41 -4.22 29.55 14.86
C SER A 41 -4.41 28.05 14.62
N PRO A 42 -4.00 27.18 15.55
CA PRO A 42 -4.08 25.74 15.35
C PRO A 42 -5.49 25.22 15.01
N ARG A 43 -6.54 25.77 15.63
CA ARG A 43 -7.94 25.41 15.34
C ARG A 43 -8.32 25.67 13.87
N LYS A 44 -8.00 26.86 13.36
CA LYS A 44 -8.28 27.23 11.96
C LYS A 44 -7.52 26.34 10.98
N ALA A 45 -6.25 26.04 11.29
CA ALA A 45 -5.43 25.18 10.45
C ALA A 45 -5.97 23.74 10.40
N ILE A 46 -6.42 23.19 11.53
CA ILE A 46 -7.05 21.86 11.60
C ILE A 46 -8.34 21.79 10.78
N ILE A 47 -9.23 22.78 10.92
CA ILE A 47 -10.50 22.80 10.15
C ILE A 47 -10.22 22.84 8.66
N MET A 48 -9.33 23.75 8.23
CA MET A 48 -8.90 23.85 6.83
C MET A 48 -8.31 22.53 6.33
N ALA A 49 -7.40 21.93 7.10
CA ALA A 49 -6.75 20.69 6.72
C ALA A 49 -7.74 19.53 6.64
N ALA A 50 -8.66 19.38 7.60
CA ALA A 50 -9.67 18.32 7.57
C ALA A 50 -10.60 18.43 6.35
N CYS A 51 -11.09 19.63 6.03
CA CYS A 51 -11.92 19.87 4.85
C CYS A 51 -11.17 19.58 3.54
N LEU A 52 -9.93 20.06 3.41
CA LEU A 52 -9.16 19.88 2.18
C LEU A 52 -8.62 18.45 2.04
N ASN A 53 -8.29 17.78 3.15
CA ASN A 53 -7.99 16.35 3.17
C ASN A 53 -9.18 15.55 2.65
N PHE A 54 -10.39 15.85 3.12
CA PHE A 54 -11.62 15.21 2.63
C PHE A 54 -11.78 15.41 1.11
N VAL A 55 -11.73 16.67 0.64
CA VAL A 55 -11.90 16.97 -0.80
C VAL A 55 -10.78 16.35 -1.65
N GLY A 56 -9.53 16.37 -1.17
CA GLY A 56 -8.39 15.74 -1.82
C GLY A 56 -8.56 14.23 -1.98
N ALA A 57 -9.09 13.55 -0.96
CA ALA A 57 -9.37 12.13 -1.01
C ALA A 57 -10.40 11.76 -2.10
N LEU A 58 -11.34 12.66 -2.42
CA LEU A 58 -12.35 12.42 -3.47
C LEU A 58 -11.80 12.62 -4.88
N ALA A 59 -10.64 13.25 -5.04
CA ALA A 59 -10.18 13.74 -6.35
C ALA A 59 -9.43 12.69 -7.19
N SER A 60 -8.99 11.55 -6.62
CA SER A 60 -8.30 10.50 -7.37
C SER A 60 -8.35 9.15 -6.67
N THR A 61 -8.22 8.07 -7.46
CA THR A 61 -8.10 6.68 -7.00
C THR A 61 -6.86 5.97 -7.56
N GLN A 62 -5.98 6.68 -8.26
CA GLN A 62 -4.85 6.08 -8.96
C GLN A 62 -3.81 5.45 -8.03
N VAL A 63 -3.46 6.12 -6.93
CA VAL A 63 -2.55 5.59 -5.91
C VAL A 63 -3.18 4.36 -5.25
N ALA A 64 -4.50 4.39 -5.01
CA ALA A 64 -5.23 3.27 -4.43
C ALA A 64 -5.17 2.03 -5.34
N ILE A 65 -5.31 2.20 -6.66
CA ILE A 65 -5.14 1.11 -7.64
C ILE A 65 -3.72 0.52 -7.56
N THR A 66 -2.69 1.37 -7.50
CA THR A 66 -1.29 0.94 -7.36
C THR A 66 -1.01 0.20 -6.05
N VAL A 67 -1.66 0.60 -4.95
CA VAL A 67 -1.55 -0.12 -3.67
C VAL A 67 -2.34 -1.43 -3.71
N ALA A 68 -3.50 -1.45 -4.37
CA ALA A 68 -4.35 -2.63 -4.49
C ALA A 68 -3.74 -3.73 -5.35
N SER A 69 -2.87 -3.39 -6.33
CA SER A 69 -2.27 -4.36 -7.25
C SER A 69 -0.75 -4.20 -7.44
N GLY A 70 -0.06 -5.34 -7.53
CA GLY A 70 1.36 -5.39 -7.87
C GLY A 70 2.32 -5.12 -6.72
N LEU A 71 1.88 -5.27 -5.46
CA LEU A 71 2.75 -5.31 -4.28
C LEU A 71 2.91 -6.73 -3.74
N VAL A 72 1.81 -7.49 -3.71
CA VAL A 72 1.73 -8.86 -3.21
C VAL A 72 0.98 -9.71 -4.23
N ASP A 73 1.43 -10.94 -4.45
CA ASP A 73 0.76 -11.90 -5.32
C ASP A 73 -0.41 -12.55 -4.59
N THR A 74 -1.63 -12.11 -4.92
CA THR A 74 -2.88 -12.59 -4.31
C THR A 74 -3.37 -13.92 -4.88
N ALA A 75 -2.78 -14.39 -5.99
CA ALA A 75 -3.22 -15.60 -6.70
C ALA A 75 -2.29 -16.79 -6.45
N ARG A 76 -1.11 -16.54 -5.89
CA ARG A 76 -0.05 -17.53 -5.68
C ARG A 76 -0.54 -18.75 -4.91
N PHE A 77 -0.26 -19.94 -5.45
CA PHE A 77 -0.37 -21.22 -4.76
C PHE A 77 0.69 -21.38 -3.69
N GLN A 78 0.25 -21.89 -2.55
CA GLN A 78 1.06 -22.37 -1.46
C GLN A 78 0.89 -23.88 -1.29
N ALA A 79 1.85 -24.53 -0.63
CA ALA A 79 1.73 -25.95 -0.32
C ALA A 79 0.50 -26.25 0.54
N ILE A 80 0.14 -25.34 1.45
CA ILE A 80 -1.06 -25.46 2.29
C ILE A 80 -2.37 -25.39 1.48
N ASP A 81 -2.33 -24.83 0.26
CA ASP A 81 -3.51 -24.78 -0.60
C ASP A 81 -3.81 -26.14 -1.26
N LEU A 82 -2.88 -27.09 -1.21
CA LEU A 82 -3.11 -28.44 -1.71
C LEU A 82 -3.80 -29.26 -0.60
N HIS A 83 -5.14 -29.22 -0.57
CA HIS A 83 -5.96 -29.95 0.40
C HIS A 83 -5.74 -31.46 0.32
N GLN A 84 -5.76 -32.00 -0.90
CA GLN A 84 -5.54 -33.42 -1.20
C GLN A 84 -4.46 -33.56 -2.28
N PRO A 85 -3.17 -33.37 -1.92
CA PRO A 85 -2.09 -33.35 -2.90
C PRO A 85 -1.92 -34.71 -3.59
N ALA A 86 -2.23 -35.80 -2.90
CA ALA A 86 -2.20 -37.15 -3.46
C ALA A 86 -3.28 -37.37 -4.54
N ALA A 87 -4.50 -36.84 -4.32
CA ALA A 87 -5.58 -36.92 -5.29
C ALA A 87 -5.28 -36.08 -6.53
N LEU A 88 -4.75 -34.86 -6.34
CA LEU A 88 -4.30 -34.01 -7.43
C LEU A 88 -3.20 -34.68 -8.27
N ALA A 89 -2.19 -35.23 -7.60
CA ALA A 89 -1.11 -35.96 -8.27
C ALA A 89 -1.66 -37.17 -9.06
N GLY A 90 -2.62 -37.91 -8.51
CA GLY A 90 -3.29 -39.02 -9.20
C GLY A 90 -4.00 -38.56 -10.48
N LYS A 91 -4.78 -37.48 -10.41
CA LYS A 91 -5.47 -36.91 -11.58
C LYS A 91 -4.51 -36.39 -12.65
N LEU A 92 -3.40 -35.76 -12.25
CA LEU A 92 -2.41 -35.24 -13.19
C LEU A 92 -1.51 -36.34 -13.79
N LYS A 93 -1.32 -37.45 -13.07
CA LYS A 93 -0.61 -38.63 -13.58
C LYS A 93 -1.43 -39.37 -14.64
N ASN A 94 -2.73 -39.57 -14.40
CA ASN A 94 -3.65 -40.27 -15.28
C ASN A 94 -4.87 -39.40 -15.59
N PRO A 95 -4.73 -38.38 -16.47
CA PRO A 95 -5.77 -37.38 -16.66
C PRO A 95 -6.94 -37.90 -17.49
N ALA A 96 -8.13 -37.94 -16.87
CA ALA A 96 -9.38 -38.32 -17.53
C ALA A 96 -10.15 -37.11 -18.10
N GLU A 97 -10.19 -36.00 -17.37
CA GLU A 97 -10.98 -34.82 -17.76
C GLU A 97 -10.19 -33.89 -18.70
N PRO A 98 -10.86 -33.13 -19.60
CA PRO A 98 -10.20 -32.20 -20.51
C PRO A 98 -9.26 -31.18 -19.85
N LEU A 99 -9.66 -30.62 -18.70
CA LEU A 99 -8.82 -29.70 -17.91
C LEU A 99 -7.55 -30.40 -17.40
N SER A 100 -7.70 -31.60 -16.83
CA SER A 100 -6.60 -32.41 -16.29
C SER A 100 -5.63 -32.83 -17.40
N GLN A 101 -6.15 -33.19 -18.58
CA GLN A 101 -5.34 -33.53 -19.75
C GLN A 101 -4.50 -32.33 -20.18
N PHE A 102 -5.12 -31.15 -20.30
CA PHE A 102 -4.40 -29.94 -20.63
C PHE A 102 -3.32 -29.61 -19.59
N LEU A 103 -3.67 -29.63 -18.29
CA LEU A 103 -2.72 -29.30 -17.22
C LEU A 103 -1.53 -30.25 -17.18
N ALA A 104 -1.72 -31.55 -17.40
CA ALA A 104 -0.63 -32.52 -17.47
C ALA A 104 0.40 -32.17 -18.57
N THR A 105 -0.04 -31.61 -19.71
CA THR A 105 0.86 -31.13 -20.77
C THR A 105 1.65 -29.89 -20.39
N GLN A 106 1.17 -29.12 -19.41
CA GLN A 106 1.81 -27.91 -18.92
C GLN A 106 2.78 -28.16 -17.76
N LEU A 107 2.91 -29.39 -17.26
CA LEU A 107 3.86 -29.67 -16.19
C LEU A 107 5.30 -29.67 -16.70
N SER A 108 6.23 -29.22 -15.87
CA SER A 108 7.65 -29.25 -16.18
C SER A 108 8.15 -30.71 -16.27
N PRO A 109 9.25 -30.96 -17.03
CA PRO A 109 9.84 -32.30 -17.09
C PRO A 109 10.22 -32.87 -15.72
N ALA A 110 10.64 -32.00 -14.79
CA ALA A 110 10.96 -32.39 -13.42
C ALA A 110 9.73 -32.90 -12.67
N THR A 111 8.61 -32.17 -12.72
CA THR A 111 7.34 -32.58 -12.10
C THR A 111 6.78 -33.84 -12.74
N GLN A 112 6.86 -33.97 -14.07
CA GLN A 112 6.44 -35.19 -14.78
C GLN A 112 7.27 -36.41 -14.35
N GLY A 113 8.58 -36.25 -14.16
CA GLY A 113 9.46 -37.31 -13.63
C GLY A 113 9.05 -37.74 -12.21
N LEU A 114 8.79 -36.77 -11.32
CA LEU A 114 8.33 -37.04 -9.96
C LEU A 114 6.95 -37.73 -9.94
N LEU A 115 6.01 -37.30 -10.80
CA LEU A 115 4.70 -37.93 -10.96
C LEU A 115 4.80 -39.36 -11.51
N GLY A 116 5.71 -39.60 -12.45
CA GLY A 116 5.94 -40.95 -13.00
C GLY A 116 6.36 -41.94 -11.92
N GLN A 117 7.27 -41.51 -11.05
CA GLN A 117 7.79 -42.30 -9.92
C GLN A 117 6.81 -42.40 -8.75
N TYR A 118 5.79 -41.54 -8.70
CA TYR A 118 4.83 -41.48 -7.60
C TYR A 118 3.93 -42.74 -7.55
N PRO A 119 3.97 -43.53 -6.47
CA PRO A 119 3.09 -44.68 -6.31
C PRO A 119 1.62 -44.25 -6.21
N ALA A 120 0.71 -44.99 -6.84
CA ALA A 120 -0.73 -44.71 -6.69
C ALA A 120 -1.16 -44.98 -5.24
N GLY A 121 -1.86 -44.01 -4.62
CA GLY A 121 -2.41 -44.16 -3.26
C GLY A 121 -1.44 -43.88 -2.10
N SER A 122 -0.17 -43.55 -2.36
CA SER A 122 0.74 -43.06 -1.31
C SER A 122 0.45 -41.60 -0.93
N ALA A 123 1.07 -41.09 0.13
CA ALA A 123 1.07 -39.66 0.42
C ALA A 123 2.02 -38.92 -0.53
N ALA A 124 1.62 -37.73 -1.01
CA ALA A 124 2.45 -36.91 -1.88
C ALA A 124 3.69 -36.40 -1.12
N SER A 125 4.88 -36.68 -1.65
CA SER A 125 6.13 -36.24 -1.00
C SER A 125 6.23 -34.70 -0.99
N PRO A 126 6.93 -34.09 -0.02
CA PRO A 126 7.15 -32.65 0.01
C PRO A 126 7.77 -32.10 -1.27
N GLU A 127 8.66 -32.86 -1.91
CA GLU A 127 9.29 -32.51 -3.18
C GLU A 127 8.27 -32.45 -4.32
N LEU A 128 7.38 -33.45 -4.41
CA LEU A 128 6.32 -33.46 -5.40
C LEU A 128 5.33 -32.31 -5.17
N GLN A 129 4.94 -32.05 -3.93
CA GLN A 129 4.07 -30.92 -3.59
C GLN A 129 4.71 -29.59 -3.98
N GLY A 130 5.99 -29.40 -3.66
CA GLY A 130 6.74 -28.19 -4.04
C GLY A 130 6.83 -28.02 -5.56
N ALA A 131 7.07 -29.10 -6.30
CA ALA A 131 7.12 -29.10 -7.76
C ALA A 131 5.75 -28.77 -8.38
N LEU A 132 4.67 -29.36 -7.87
CA LEU A 132 3.29 -29.06 -8.28
C LEU A 132 2.95 -27.59 -8.01
N VAL A 133 3.24 -27.07 -6.82
CA VAL A 133 3.02 -25.66 -6.49
C VAL A 133 3.80 -24.73 -7.43
N ALA A 134 5.04 -25.07 -7.77
CA ALA A 134 5.85 -24.29 -8.70
C ALA A 134 5.23 -24.26 -10.10
N ASP A 135 4.80 -25.40 -10.63
CA ASP A 135 4.16 -25.48 -11.94
C ASP A 135 2.78 -24.81 -11.96
N LEU A 136 1.95 -24.99 -10.93
CA LEU A 136 0.67 -24.29 -10.82
C LEU A 136 0.86 -22.77 -10.83
N ASN A 137 1.83 -22.26 -10.08
CA ASN A 137 2.17 -20.83 -10.08
C ASN A 137 2.65 -20.32 -11.45
N ARG A 138 3.40 -21.14 -12.19
CA ARG A 138 3.81 -20.83 -13.57
C ARG A 138 2.61 -20.82 -14.52
N ILE A 139 1.72 -21.81 -14.40
CA ILE A 139 0.54 -21.97 -15.24
C ILE A 139 -0.44 -20.81 -15.05
N ILE A 140 -0.74 -20.42 -13.81
CA ILE A 140 -1.71 -19.34 -13.57
C ILE A 140 -1.24 -18.00 -14.15
N THR A 141 0.07 -17.75 -14.24
CA THR A 141 0.60 -16.47 -14.71
C THR A 141 0.84 -16.42 -16.23
N GLN A 142 1.06 -17.56 -16.89
CA GLN A 142 1.54 -17.60 -18.28
C GLN A 142 0.58 -18.25 -19.27
N THR A 143 -0.36 -19.06 -18.79
CA THR A 143 -1.16 -19.92 -19.67
C THR A 143 -2.61 -19.47 -19.67
N ASP A 144 -3.22 -19.38 -20.85
CA ASP A 144 -4.66 -19.24 -20.95
C ASP A 144 -5.34 -20.58 -20.65
N LEU A 145 -5.90 -20.69 -19.45
CA LEU A 145 -6.50 -21.93 -18.96
C LEU A 145 -7.91 -22.16 -19.51
N TYR A 146 -8.65 -21.11 -19.85
CA TYR A 146 -10.07 -21.24 -20.15
C TYR A 146 -10.33 -21.68 -21.60
N SER A 147 -11.16 -22.70 -21.78
CA SER A 147 -11.89 -22.95 -23.02
C SER A 147 -13.21 -23.63 -22.70
N PRO A 148 -14.25 -23.49 -23.54
CA PRO A 148 -15.55 -24.14 -23.32
C PRO A 148 -15.43 -25.66 -23.13
N GLU A 149 -14.52 -26.29 -23.87
CA GLU A 149 -14.25 -27.74 -23.81
C GLU A 149 -13.55 -28.14 -22.50
N ARG A 150 -12.55 -27.36 -22.07
CA ARG A 150 -11.80 -27.62 -20.83
C ARG A 150 -12.68 -27.51 -19.58
N PHE A 151 -13.66 -26.62 -19.61
CA PHE A 151 -14.57 -26.36 -18.50
C PHE A 151 -15.98 -26.91 -18.71
N ALA A 152 -16.15 -27.84 -19.66
CA ALA A 152 -17.42 -28.54 -19.87
C ALA A 152 -17.82 -29.29 -18.59
N GLY A 153 -19.00 -28.98 -18.04
CA GLY A 153 -19.50 -29.60 -16.80
C GLY A 153 -18.99 -28.97 -15.50
N ILE A 154 -18.15 -27.94 -15.56
CA ILE A 154 -17.73 -27.16 -14.38
C ILE A 154 -18.62 -25.93 -14.26
N GLU A 155 -19.37 -25.83 -13.16
CA GLU A 155 -20.25 -24.69 -12.92
C GLU A 155 -19.45 -23.43 -12.55
N LEU A 156 -19.39 -22.48 -13.49
CA LEU A 156 -18.76 -21.17 -13.31
C LEU A 156 -19.82 -20.09 -13.09
N LYS A 157 -19.54 -19.15 -12.19
CA LYS A 157 -20.37 -17.93 -12.08
C LYS A 157 -20.30 -17.16 -13.40
N ALA A 158 -21.43 -16.62 -13.87
CA ALA A 158 -21.51 -15.88 -15.14
C ALA A 158 -20.43 -14.79 -15.30
N LYS A 159 -20.14 -14.04 -14.24
CA LYS A 159 -19.07 -13.01 -14.24
C LYS A 159 -17.67 -13.60 -14.43
N THR A 160 -17.39 -14.76 -13.83
CA THR A 160 -16.11 -15.46 -13.96
C THR A 160 -15.95 -16.03 -15.37
N ALA A 161 -17.00 -16.65 -15.91
CA ALA A 161 -17.00 -17.19 -17.27
C ALA A 161 -16.77 -16.08 -18.31
N ALA A 162 -17.52 -14.97 -18.23
CA ALA A 162 -17.37 -13.85 -19.17
C ALA A 162 -15.97 -13.21 -19.14
N LYS A 163 -15.33 -13.16 -17.96
CA LYS A 163 -13.95 -12.67 -17.85
C LYS A 163 -12.92 -13.69 -18.32
N ALA A 164 -13.17 -14.98 -18.07
CA ALA A 164 -12.34 -16.08 -18.54
C ALA A 164 -12.38 -16.22 -20.07
N GLU A 165 -13.47 -15.88 -20.74
CA GLU A 165 -13.53 -15.81 -22.21
C GLU A 165 -12.57 -14.76 -22.82
N ASN A 166 -12.17 -13.77 -22.02
CA ASN A 166 -11.25 -12.70 -22.44
C ASN A 166 -9.86 -12.83 -21.79
N SER A 167 -9.55 -13.99 -21.18
CA SER A 167 -8.29 -14.28 -20.47
C SER A 167 -7.04 -13.97 -21.29
N GLY A 168 -7.02 -14.30 -22.58
CA GLY A 168 -5.89 -14.04 -23.48
C GLY A 168 -5.53 -12.55 -23.67
N LYS A 169 -6.38 -11.61 -23.22
CA LYS A 169 -6.13 -10.16 -23.26
C LYS A 169 -5.81 -9.56 -21.88
N LEU A 170 -5.88 -10.36 -20.82
CA LEU A 170 -5.68 -9.89 -19.46
C LEU A 170 -4.20 -9.64 -19.16
N LYS A 171 -3.94 -8.73 -18.22
CA LYS A 171 -2.59 -8.57 -17.66
C LYS A 171 -2.21 -9.81 -16.85
N PRO A 172 -0.91 -10.13 -16.70
CA PRO A 172 -0.48 -11.32 -15.95
C PRO A 172 -1.06 -11.45 -14.53
N GLU A 173 -1.20 -10.33 -13.80
CA GLU A 173 -1.79 -10.32 -12.44
C GLU A 173 -3.29 -10.67 -12.46
N GLU A 174 -4.03 -10.21 -13.46
CA GLU A 174 -5.47 -10.47 -13.63
C GLU A 174 -5.70 -11.90 -14.14
N LEU A 175 -4.85 -12.35 -15.06
CA LEU A 175 -4.83 -13.71 -15.57
C LEU A 175 -4.58 -14.71 -14.43
N ALA A 176 -3.61 -14.44 -13.55
CA ALA A 176 -3.32 -15.28 -12.39
C ALA A 176 -4.52 -15.43 -11.46
N ASN A 177 -5.21 -14.33 -11.14
CA ASN A 177 -6.40 -14.36 -10.29
C ASN A 177 -7.55 -15.16 -10.92
N ILE A 178 -7.78 -15.01 -12.23
CA ILE A 178 -8.81 -15.76 -12.95
C ILE A 178 -8.44 -17.25 -13.03
N ASN A 179 -7.22 -17.56 -13.43
CA ASN A 179 -6.75 -18.94 -13.52
C ASN A 179 -6.77 -19.65 -12.16
N ARG A 180 -6.38 -18.95 -11.08
CA ARG A 180 -6.51 -19.49 -9.71
C ARG A 180 -7.96 -19.82 -9.37
N ALA A 181 -8.90 -18.92 -9.68
CA ALA A 181 -10.32 -19.16 -9.44
C ALA A 181 -10.89 -20.30 -10.29
N LEU A 182 -10.44 -20.45 -11.53
CA LEU A 182 -10.81 -21.55 -12.42
C LEU A 182 -10.28 -22.89 -11.91
N LEU A 183 -9.03 -22.95 -11.46
CA LEU A 183 -8.44 -24.17 -10.89
C LEU A 183 -9.15 -24.62 -9.61
N GLU A 184 -9.48 -23.70 -8.70
CA GLU A 184 -10.28 -24.04 -7.52
C GLU A 184 -11.68 -24.58 -7.85
N LYS A 185 -12.22 -24.21 -9.02
CA LYS A 185 -13.50 -24.77 -9.50
C LYS A 185 -13.34 -26.09 -10.22
N GLY A 186 -12.23 -26.31 -10.91
CA GLY A 186 -11.91 -27.58 -11.55
C GLY A 186 -11.46 -28.68 -10.57
N TYR A 187 -10.88 -28.28 -9.43
CA TYR A 187 -10.36 -29.19 -8.41
C TYR A 187 -10.87 -28.84 -7.01
N PRO A 188 -12.20 -28.86 -6.79
CA PRO A 188 -12.80 -28.38 -5.54
C PRO A 188 -12.50 -29.28 -4.33
N GLN A 189 -12.04 -30.52 -4.53
CA GLN A 189 -11.66 -31.44 -3.45
C GLN A 189 -10.16 -31.40 -3.17
N GLU A 190 -9.37 -31.01 -4.16
CA GLU A 190 -7.92 -31.08 -4.10
C GLU A 190 -7.26 -29.73 -3.80
N LEU A 191 -7.92 -28.62 -4.12
CA LEU A 191 -7.41 -27.26 -3.94
C LEU A 191 -8.29 -26.45 -2.98
N ASP A 192 -7.67 -25.93 -1.93
CA ASP A 192 -8.31 -25.00 -0.99
C ASP A 192 -8.36 -23.57 -1.57
N SER A 193 -9.36 -22.81 -1.12
CA SER A 193 -9.49 -21.41 -1.53
C SER A 193 -8.56 -20.51 -0.72
N ASN A 194 -7.76 -19.70 -1.41
CA ASN A 194 -6.81 -18.80 -0.76
C ASN A 194 -7.44 -17.50 -0.20
N GLN A 195 -8.75 -17.32 -0.37
CA GLN A 195 -9.42 -16.06 -0.03
C GLN A 195 -9.34 -15.75 1.46
N GLN A 196 -9.64 -16.72 2.34
CA GLN A 196 -9.60 -16.52 3.80
C GLN A 196 -8.17 -16.29 4.32
N PRO A 197 -7.18 -17.16 4.01
CA PRO A 197 -5.79 -16.92 4.40
C PRO A 197 -5.30 -15.53 3.97
N PHE A 198 -5.65 -15.10 2.76
CA PHE A 198 -5.21 -13.81 2.25
C PHE A 198 -5.88 -12.62 2.97
N GLN A 199 -7.12 -12.74 3.45
CA GLN A 199 -7.72 -11.72 4.33
C GLN A 199 -6.92 -11.58 5.64
N VAL A 200 -6.41 -12.68 6.19
CA VAL A 200 -5.57 -12.67 7.39
C VAL A 200 -4.24 -11.96 7.13
N VAL A 201 -3.64 -12.14 5.95
CA VAL A 201 -2.45 -11.40 5.52
C VAL A 201 -2.70 -9.90 5.51
N ILE A 202 -3.81 -9.47 4.88
CA ILE A 202 -4.17 -8.05 4.79
C ILE A 202 -4.45 -7.47 6.19
N LEU A 203 -5.19 -8.20 7.03
CA LEU A 203 -5.48 -7.78 8.40
C LEU A 203 -4.20 -7.64 9.23
N ALA A 204 -3.29 -8.61 9.15
CA ALA A 204 -2.00 -8.58 9.83
C ALA A 204 -1.13 -7.41 9.36
N ALA A 205 -1.11 -7.12 8.06
CA ALA A 205 -0.40 -5.98 7.49
C ALA A 205 -0.91 -4.64 8.05
N ILE A 206 -2.23 -4.45 8.10
CA ILE A 206 -2.84 -3.24 8.67
C ILE A 206 -2.54 -3.13 10.17
N LEU A 207 -2.66 -4.22 10.92
CA LEU A 207 -2.35 -4.24 12.36
C LEU A 207 -0.90 -3.86 12.62
N GLY A 208 0.05 -4.40 11.84
CA GLY A 208 1.46 -4.02 11.93
C GLY A 208 1.68 -2.54 11.67
N ALA A 209 1.03 -1.99 10.65
CA ALA A 209 1.10 -0.57 10.33
C ALA A 209 0.51 0.32 11.43
N ILE A 210 -0.67 -0.05 11.96
CA ILE A 210 -1.34 0.65 13.06
C ILE A 210 -0.46 0.67 14.31
N VAL A 211 0.01 -0.50 14.74
CA VAL A 211 0.80 -0.62 15.97
C VAL A 211 2.07 0.21 15.85
N TRP A 212 2.76 0.14 14.70
CA TRP A 212 3.96 0.94 14.48
C TRP A 212 3.66 2.45 14.48
N ASN A 213 2.63 2.90 13.77
CA ASN A 213 2.22 4.31 13.75
C ASN A 213 1.86 4.83 15.14
N LEU A 214 1.21 4.02 15.98
CA LEU A 214 0.91 4.38 17.37
C LEU A 214 2.16 4.47 18.23
N ILE A 215 3.14 3.58 18.02
CA ILE A 215 4.45 3.64 18.70
C ILE A 215 5.18 4.93 18.31
N THR A 216 5.29 5.23 17.03
CA THR A 216 6.01 6.43 16.56
C THR A 216 5.31 7.72 17.01
N TRP A 217 3.99 7.74 16.98
CA TRP A 217 3.21 8.84 17.56
C TRP A 217 3.43 8.99 19.07
N LYS A 218 3.45 7.89 19.83
CA LYS A 218 3.66 7.92 21.28
C LYS A 218 4.97 8.62 21.63
N TYR A 219 6.03 8.33 20.87
CA TYR A 219 7.36 8.94 21.04
C TYR A 219 7.56 10.25 20.26
N GLY A 220 6.55 10.71 19.51
CA GLY A 220 6.63 11.94 18.72
C GLY A 220 7.67 11.88 17.60
N ILE A 221 7.94 10.68 17.08
CA ILE A 221 8.86 10.41 15.97
C ILE A 221 8.08 10.62 14.66
N PRO A 222 8.51 11.55 13.78
CA PRO A 222 7.88 11.75 12.49
C PRO A 222 8.20 10.56 11.57
N SER A 223 7.31 9.57 11.57
CA SER A 223 7.37 8.39 10.70
C SER A 223 6.46 8.53 9.49
N SER A 224 6.59 7.59 8.56
CA SER A 224 5.81 7.51 7.34
C SER A 224 4.82 6.36 7.42
N SER A 225 3.52 6.70 7.43
CA SER A 225 2.43 5.73 7.35
C SER A 225 2.50 4.86 6.08
N SER A 226 3.05 5.38 4.98
CA SER A 226 3.29 4.62 3.75
C SER A 226 4.31 3.50 3.97
N HIS A 227 5.43 3.79 4.65
CA HIS A 227 6.45 2.77 4.95
C HIS A 227 5.92 1.73 5.92
N ALA A 228 5.14 2.15 6.90
CA ALA A 228 4.54 1.24 7.88
C ALA A 228 3.59 0.26 7.19
N LEU A 229 2.75 0.74 6.27
CA LEU A 229 1.82 -0.10 5.52
C LEU A 229 2.51 -1.06 4.57
N ILE A 230 3.47 -0.58 3.78
CA ILE A 230 4.22 -1.42 2.83
C ILE A 230 5.09 -2.43 3.59
N GLY A 231 5.71 -2.01 4.68
CA GLY A 231 6.47 -2.89 5.58
C GLY A 231 5.58 -3.97 6.15
N GLY A 232 4.40 -3.60 6.64
CA GLY A 232 3.40 -4.52 7.14
C GLY A 232 2.93 -5.54 6.08
N LEU A 233 2.64 -5.08 4.87
CA LEU A 233 2.28 -5.94 3.74
C LEU A 233 3.40 -6.93 3.40
N CYS A 234 4.63 -6.46 3.26
CA CYS A 234 5.78 -7.32 2.99
C CYS A 234 5.99 -8.35 4.12
N GLY A 235 5.95 -7.91 5.39
CA GLY A 235 6.13 -8.79 6.54
C GLY A 235 5.08 -9.89 6.62
N ALA A 236 3.80 -9.53 6.50
CA ALA A 236 2.69 -10.49 6.50
C ALA A 236 2.74 -11.44 5.29
N ALA A 237 3.07 -10.94 4.10
CA ALA A 237 3.18 -11.76 2.89
C ALA A 237 4.35 -12.74 2.94
N ILE A 238 5.50 -12.32 3.50
CA ILE A 238 6.69 -13.17 3.63
C ILE A 238 6.42 -14.32 4.61
N ILE A 239 5.80 -14.07 5.75
CA ILE A 239 5.49 -15.14 6.70
C ILE A 239 4.40 -16.09 6.17
N HIS A 240 3.47 -15.57 5.36
CA HIS A 240 2.40 -16.35 4.75
C HIS A 240 2.90 -17.31 3.67
N GLY A 241 3.69 -16.82 2.69
CA GLY A 241 4.07 -17.62 1.51
C GLY A 241 5.52 -17.50 1.07
N GLY A 242 6.38 -16.92 1.92
CA GLY A 242 7.79 -16.70 1.63
C GLY A 242 8.08 -15.46 0.79
N LEU A 243 9.36 -15.25 0.50
CA LEU A 243 9.85 -14.12 -0.32
C LEU A 243 9.18 -14.00 -1.70
N PRO A 244 8.82 -15.08 -2.43
CA PRO A 244 8.21 -14.97 -3.74
C PRO A 244 6.78 -14.40 -3.76
N THR A 245 6.09 -14.39 -2.61
CA THR A 245 4.74 -13.80 -2.49
C THR A 245 4.79 -12.27 -2.59
N VAL A 246 5.93 -11.66 -2.25
CA VAL A 246 6.17 -10.24 -2.45
C VAL A 246 6.63 -9.99 -3.88
N LEU A 247 5.92 -9.10 -4.58
CA LEU A 247 6.27 -8.73 -5.95
C LEU A 247 7.39 -7.69 -5.94
N TRP A 248 8.64 -8.14 -5.74
CA TRP A 248 9.82 -7.27 -5.57
C TRP A 248 10.00 -6.25 -6.70
N GLY A 249 9.73 -6.63 -7.96
CA GLY A 249 9.76 -5.70 -9.08
C GLY A 249 8.74 -4.57 -8.94
N GLY A 250 7.56 -4.90 -8.42
CA GLY A 250 6.52 -3.93 -8.08
C GLY A 250 6.89 -3.07 -6.88
N ILE A 251 7.36 -3.67 -5.78
CA ILE A 251 7.87 -2.93 -4.61
C ILE A 251 8.94 -1.93 -5.02
N VAL A 252 9.94 -2.33 -5.80
CA VAL A 252 11.03 -1.43 -6.19
C VAL A 252 10.50 -0.30 -7.09
N LYS A 253 9.76 -0.63 -8.14
CA LYS A 253 9.33 0.35 -9.15
C LYS A 253 8.21 1.27 -8.67
N LYS A 254 7.17 0.70 -8.04
CA LYS A 254 5.96 1.42 -7.62
C LYS A 254 6.10 2.06 -6.26
N VAL A 255 6.97 1.55 -5.39
CA VAL A 255 7.15 2.06 -4.02
C VAL A 255 8.53 2.65 -3.82
N LEU A 256 9.59 1.85 -3.80
CA LEU A 256 10.90 2.27 -3.30
C LEU A 256 11.50 3.45 -4.08
N ILE A 257 11.38 3.44 -5.42
CA ILE A 257 11.85 4.55 -6.27
C ILE A 257 11.12 5.86 -5.93
N PRO A 258 9.77 5.94 -5.99
CA PRO A 258 9.05 7.13 -5.53
C PRO A 258 9.35 7.53 -4.08
N LEU A 259 9.57 6.55 -3.20
CA LEU A 259 9.81 6.75 -1.77
C LEU A 259 11.11 7.49 -1.47
N VAL A 260 12.18 7.15 -2.20
CA VAL A 260 13.51 7.78 -2.08
C VAL A 260 13.63 9.00 -2.99
N GLY A 261 12.95 8.99 -4.14
CA GLY A 261 12.99 10.08 -5.11
C GLY A 261 12.18 11.30 -4.69
N SER A 262 11.00 11.11 -4.09
CA SER A 262 10.10 12.23 -3.73
C SER A 262 10.68 13.21 -2.69
N PRO A 263 11.45 12.80 -1.66
CA PRO A 263 12.08 13.73 -0.73
C PRO A 263 13.22 14.50 -1.38
N ALA A 264 13.97 13.85 -2.28
CA ALA A 264 15.02 14.51 -3.07
C ALA A 264 14.43 15.56 -4.01
N MET A 265 13.33 15.25 -4.69
CA MET A 265 12.57 16.24 -5.46
C MET A 265 12.05 17.37 -4.58
N GLY A 266 11.51 17.05 -3.40
CA GLY A 266 11.08 18.04 -2.42
C GLY A 266 12.21 18.99 -2.05
N PHE A 267 13.40 18.46 -1.76
CA PHE A 267 14.61 19.25 -1.47
C PHE A 267 14.99 20.16 -2.64
N ILE A 268 15.10 19.60 -3.85
CA ILE A 268 15.52 20.35 -5.05
C ILE A 268 14.53 21.48 -5.33
N LEU A 269 13.22 21.19 -5.37
CA LEU A 269 12.20 22.18 -5.64
C LEU A 269 12.13 23.24 -4.54
N GLY A 270 12.25 22.84 -3.27
CA GLY A 270 12.30 23.77 -2.14
C GLY A 270 13.49 24.72 -2.22
N PHE A 271 14.67 24.19 -2.58
CA PHE A 271 15.89 24.97 -2.76
C PHE A 271 15.76 25.97 -3.93
N ILE A 272 15.29 25.51 -5.09
CA ILE A 272 15.12 26.35 -6.29
C ILE A 272 14.07 27.44 -6.03
N LEU A 273 12.91 27.07 -5.51
CA LEU A 273 11.82 28.02 -5.25
C LEU A 273 12.24 29.08 -4.24
N MET A 274 12.91 28.68 -3.15
CA MET A 274 13.39 29.64 -2.17
C MET A 274 14.51 30.54 -2.73
N GLY A 275 15.44 29.98 -3.51
CA GLY A 275 16.47 30.75 -4.20
C GLY A 275 15.88 31.78 -5.18
N PHE A 276 14.83 31.40 -5.91
CA PHE A 276 14.10 32.30 -6.79
C PHE A 276 13.40 33.43 -6.02
N ILE A 277 12.71 33.11 -4.92
CA ILE A 277 12.05 34.11 -4.06
C ILE A 277 13.09 35.08 -3.48
N PHE A 278 14.22 34.58 -2.97
CA PHE A 278 15.29 35.44 -2.44
C PHE A 278 15.85 36.37 -3.51
N ARG A 279 16.08 35.89 -4.73
CA ARG A 279 16.66 36.69 -5.81
C ARG A 279 15.69 37.76 -6.32
N THR A 280 14.41 37.40 -6.48
CA THR A 280 13.38 38.32 -7.01
C THR A 280 12.96 39.38 -6.00
N LEU A 281 12.99 39.07 -4.70
CA LEU A 281 12.57 39.98 -3.65
C LEU A 281 13.74 40.56 -2.84
N ALA A 282 14.98 40.44 -3.33
CA ALA A 282 16.19 40.86 -2.64
C ALA A 282 16.18 42.35 -2.22
N HIS A 283 15.52 43.20 -3.02
CA HIS A 283 15.43 44.65 -2.78
C HIS A 283 14.17 45.07 -2.02
N VAL A 284 13.28 44.13 -1.67
CA VAL A 284 12.04 44.43 -0.95
C VAL A 284 12.30 44.35 0.55
N HIS A 285 11.85 45.35 1.30
CA HIS A 285 12.02 45.37 2.75
C HIS A 285 11.44 44.10 3.41
N PRO A 286 12.19 43.40 4.29
CA PRO A 286 11.79 42.12 4.87
C PRO A 286 10.41 42.12 5.54
N GLY A 287 10.01 43.23 6.16
CA GLY A 287 8.69 43.39 6.77
C GLY A 287 7.53 43.28 5.77
N ARG A 288 7.68 43.82 4.55
CA ARG A 288 6.67 43.73 3.48
C ARG A 288 6.61 42.32 2.90
N VAL A 289 7.77 41.70 2.69
CA VAL A 289 7.85 40.29 2.26
C VAL A 289 7.12 39.41 3.27
N SER A 290 7.47 39.49 4.55
CA SER A 290 6.82 38.71 5.60
C SER A 290 5.30 38.94 5.61
N ALA A 291 4.83 40.20 5.56
CA ALA A 291 3.40 40.51 5.55
C ALA A 291 2.65 39.87 4.36
N SER A 292 3.19 39.96 3.14
CA SER A 292 2.57 39.35 1.95
C SER A 292 2.58 37.81 2.01
N PHE A 293 3.70 37.22 2.41
CA PHE A 293 3.82 35.76 2.49
C PHE A 293 2.98 35.15 3.61
N ARG A 294 2.54 35.91 4.62
CA ARG A 294 1.53 35.42 5.58
C ARG A 294 0.23 35.05 4.86
N TYR A 295 -0.22 35.84 3.88
CA TYR A 295 -1.43 35.53 3.12
C TYR A 295 -1.20 34.40 2.12
N LEU A 296 -0.06 34.42 1.41
CA LEU A 296 0.29 33.36 0.46
C LEU A 296 0.46 31.99 1.14
N GLN A 297 1.02 31.97 2.36
CA GLN A 297 1.21 30.73 3.10
C GLN A 297 -0.11 30.03 3.43
N ILE A 298 -1.21 30.76 3.61
CA ILE A 298 -2.53 30.14 3.81
C ILE A 298 -2.92 29.34 2.56
N GLY A 299 -2.67 29.89 1.38
CA GLY A 299 -2.93 29.22 0.10
C GLY A 299 -2.03 27.99 -0.12
N SER A 300 -0.74 28.07 0.18
CA SER A 300 0.16 26.92 0.07
C SER A 300 -0.14 25.83 1.10
N ALA A 301 -0.51 26.19 2.33
CA ALA A 301 -0.93 25.23 3.35
C ALA A 301 -2.24 24.53 2.95
N ALA A 302 -3.17 25.27 2.33
CA ALA A 302 -4.39 24.70 1.76
C ALA A 302 -4.06 23.71 0.62
N ALA A 303 -3.19 24.10 -0.33
CA ALA A 303 -2.75 23.21 -1.41
C ALA A 303 -2.08 21.95 -0.86
N MET A 304 -1.17 22.10 0.12
CA MET A 304 -0.50 20.98 0.78
C MET A 304 -1.51 20.04 1.44
N ALA A 305 -2.50 20.56 2.18
CA ALA A 305 -3.56 19.74 2.78
C ALA A 305 -4.40 19.00 1.72
N PHE A 306 -4.81 19.68 0.64
CA PHE A 306 -5.52 19.03 -0.45
C PHE A 306 -4.71 17.88 -1.06
N THR A 307 -3.43 18.12 -1.37
CA THR A 307 -2.55 17.10 -1.96
C THR A 307 -2.17 16.00 -0.97
N HIS A 308 -2.17 16.29 0.33
CA HIS A 308 -1.99 15.31 1.38
C HIS A 308 -3.15 14.32 1.35
N GLY A 309 -4.40 14.81 1.29
CA GLY A 309 -5.55 13.92 1.16
C GLY A 309 -5.61 13.16 -0.15
N LEU A 310 -5.15 13.78 -1.25
CA LEU A 310 -5.00 13.13 -2.55
C LEU A 310 -4.05 11.93 -2.52
N ASN A 311 -3.08 11.86 -1.60
CA ASN A 311 -2.13 10.75 -1.53
C ASN A 311 -2.47 9.76 -0.39
N ASP A 312 -2.81 10.27 0.79
CA ASP A 312 -2.78 9.47 2.02
C ASP A 312 -4.04 8.62 2.21
N ALA A 313 -5.24 9.17 1.97
CA ALA A 313 -6.48 8.39 2.04
C ALA A 313 -6.50 7.24 1.02
N GLN A 314 -5.79 7.41 -0.11
CA GLN A 314 -5.72 6.39 -1.15
C GLN A 314 -5.01 5.12 -0.70
N LYS A 315 -4.13 5.17 0.32
CA LYS A 315 -3.45 3.99 0.86
C LYS A 315 -4.46 3.03 1.46
N SER A 316 -5.35 3.54 2.31
CA SER A 316 -6.41 2.77 2.96
C SER A 316 -7.45 2.30 1.95
N MET A 317 -7.80 3.14 0.96
CA MET A 317 -8.64 2.73 -0.18
C MET A 317 -8.04 1.54 -0.94
N GLY A 318 -6.73 1.57 -1.19
CA GLY A 318 -6.02 0.51 -1.89
C GLY A 318 -6.03 -0.81 -1.13
N ILE A 319 -5.86 -0.78 0.19
CA ILE A 319 -5.93 -1.99 1.04
C ILE A 319 -7.33 -2.58 1.07
N ILE A 320 -8.36 -1.76 1.24
CA ILE A 320 -9.76 -2.24 1.19
C ILE A 320 -10.06 -2.82 -0.19
N THR A 321 -9.59 -2.16 -1.26
CA THR A 321 -9.76 -2.65 -2.64
C THR A 321 -9.05 -3.99 -2.84
N MET A 322 -7.81 -4.15 -2.34
CA MET A 322 -7.09 -5.42 -2.34
C MET A 322 -7.89 -6.53 -1.64
N ALA A 323 -8.50 -6.21 -0.49
CA ALA A 323 -9.33 -7.14 0.27
C ALA A 323 -10.59 -7.56 -0.49
N LEU A 324 -11.23 -6.63 -1.21
CA LEU A 324 -12.40 -6.92 -2.04
C LEU A 324 -12.04 -7.77 -3.28
N VAL A 325 -10.88 -7.52 -3.88
CA VAL A 325 -10.36 -8.31 -5.01
C VAL A 325 -10.00 -9.72 -4.57
N SER A 326 -9.25 -9.86 -3.47
CA SER A 326 -8.84 -11.17 -2.96
C SER A 326 -10.02 -11.99 -2.42
N ALA A 327 -11.08 -11.35 -1.93
CA ALA A 327 -12.36 -11.99 -1.60
C ALA A 327 -13.26 -12.28 -2.82
N ARG A 328 -12.80 -11.98 -4.04
CA ARG A 328 -13.54 -12.17 -5.31
C ARG A 328 -14.91 -11.49 -5.36
N ILE A 329 -15.06 -10.39 -4.62
CA ILE A 329 -16.28 -9.56 -4.64
C ILE A 329 -16.25 -8.65 -5.86
N ILE A 330 -15.08 -8.08 -6.14
CA ILE A 330 -14.84 -7.28 -7.34
C ILE A 330 -13.78 -7.98 -8.23
N PRO A 331 -13.96 -7.98 -9.55
CA PRO A 331 -13.07 -8.69 -10.47
C PRO A 331 -11.80 -7.91 -10.82
N GLU A 332 -11.77 -6.61 -10.51
CA GLU A 332 -10.71 -5.67 -10.87
C GLU A 332 -10.50 -4.68 -9.73
N PRO A 333 -9.30 -4.11 -9.60
CA PRO A 333 -8.96 -3.16 -8.54
C PRO A 333 -9.59 -1.78 -8.78
N VAL A 334 -10.87 -1.72 -9.12
CA VAL A 334 -11.64 -0.47 -9.19
C VAL A 334 -12.10 -0.12 -7.79
N VAL A 335 -11.72 1.07 -7.31
CA VAL A 335 -12.07 1.53 -5.96
C VAL A 335 -13.55 1.91 -5.90
N PRO A 336 -14.39 1.22 -5.10
CA PRO A 336 -15.80 1.56 -4.97
C PRO A 336 -16.02 2.92 -4.32
N THR A 337 -17.07 3.63 -4.72
CA THR A 337 -17.39 4.97 -4.18
C THR A 337 -17.58 4.99 -2.67
N TRP A 338 -18.16 3.94 -2.09
CA TRP A 338 -18.34 3.85 -0.63
C TRP A 338 -16.98 3.78 0.08
N VAL A 339 -15.98 3.11 -0.51
CA VAL A 339 -14.61 3.03 0.04
C VAL A 339 -13.99 4.42 0.02
N VAL A 340 -14.12 5.13 -1.10
CA VAL A 340 -13.62 6.51 -1.24
C VAL A 340 -14.22 7.41 -0.17
N LEU A 341 -15.55 7.40 -0.02
CA LEU A 341 -16.26 8.22 0.96
C LEU A 341 -15.88 7.83 2.39
N SER A 342 -15.80 6.53 2.71
CA SER A 342 -15.45 6.08 4.06
C SER A 342 -14.03 6.47 4.48
N CYS A 343 -13.05 6.32 3.58
CA CYS A 343 -11.66 6.72 3.84
C CYS A 343 -11.55 8.25 3.92
N ALA A 344 -12.20 8.99 3.02
CA ALA A 344 -12.22 10.45 3.07
C ALA A 344 -12.75 10.98 4.41
N VAL A 345 -13.85 10.41 4.92
CA VAL A 345 -14.41 10.76 6.24
C VAL A 345 -13.44 10.34 7.36
N ALA A 346 -12.90 9.13 7.34
CA ALA A 346 -11.99 8.64 8.37
C ALA A 346 -10.74 9.52 8.48
N MET A 347 -10.11 9.85 7.36
CA MET A 347 -8.95 10.73 7.32
C MET A 347 -9.30 12.15 7.82
N ALA A 348 -10.42 12.72 7.39
CA ALA A 348 -10.85 14.06 7.84
C ALA A 348 -11.11 14.10 9.35
N LEU A 349 -11.78 13.09 9.90
CA LEU A 349 -12.00 12.94 11.34
C LEU A 349 -10.68 12.77 12.10
N GLY A 350 -9.76 11.95 11.58
CA GLY A 350 -8.42 11.82 12.14
C GLY A 350 -7.69 13.15 12.17
N THR A 351 -7.70 13.89 11.06
CA THR A 351 -7.10 15.23 10.99
C THR A 351 -7.71 16.21 11.98
N SER A 352 -9.02 16.11 12.24
CA SER A 352 -9.73 16.97 13.19
C SER A 352 -9.27 16.80 14.65
N VAL A 353 -8.82 15.59 15.03
CA VAL A 353 -8.29 15.30 16.38
C VAL A 353 -6.89 15.92 16.56
N GLY A 354 -6.12 15.95 15.47
CA GLY A 354 -4.81 16.57 15.41
C GLY A 354 -3.67 15.72 15.97
N GLY A 355 -2.44 16.11 15.62
CA GLY A 355 -1.22 15.35 15.90
C GLY A 355 -0.23 16.09 16.79
N TRP A 356 -0.67 16.66 17.92
CA TRP A 356 0.11 17.65 18.68
C TRP A 356 1.53 17.22 19.07
N ARG A 357 1.73 15.93 19.38
CA ARG A 357 3.07 15.39 19.69
C ARG A 357 4.01 15.53 18.50
N ILE A 358 3.53 15.20 17.30
CA ILE A 358 4.31 15.26 16.05
C ILE A 358 4.45 16.71 15.56
N ILE A 359 3.38 17.51 15.64
CA ILE A 359 3.40 18.95 15.30
C ILE A 359 4.50 19.68 16.09
N LYS A 360 4.63 19.41 17.39
CA LYS A 360 5.69 20.00 18.23
C LYS A 360 7.09 19.61 17.75
N THR A 361 7.29 18.36 17.32
CA THR A 361 8.57 17.88 16.79
C THR A 361 8.91 18.54 15.44
N MET A 362 7.99 18.57 14.47
CA MET A 362 8.27 19.09 13.12
C MET A 362 8.39 20.61 13.07
N GLY A 363 7.56 21.35 13.82
CA GLY A 363 7.49 22.81 13.72
C GLY A 363 8.63 23.59 14.38
N HIS A 364 9.32 23.02 15.37
CA HIS A 364 10.33 23.77 16.16
C HIS A 364 11.74 23.15 16.16
N LYS A 365 11.89 21.87 15.82
CA LYS A 365 13.18 21.18 15.95
C LYS A 365 14.03 21.17 14.69
N ILE A 366 13.46 21.45 13.52
CA ILE A 366 14.15 21.33 12.21
C ILE A 366 14.80 22.65 11.79
N ILE A 367 14.00 23.68 11.53
CA ILE A 367 14.41 25.04 11.12
C ILE A 367 13.49 26.05 11.82
N ARG A 368 13.98 27.25 12.13
CA ARG A 368 13.11 28.38 12.49
C ARG A 368 12.46 28.93 11.22
N LEU A 369 11.18 28.62 11.04
CA LEU A 369 10.44 29.00 9.84
C LEU A 369 9.87 30.42 9.97
N GLU A 370 9.93 31.15 8.86
CA GLU A 370 9.20 32.41 8.64
C GLU A 370 8.15 32.13 7.56
N PRO A 371 7.11 32.97 7.41
CA PRO A 371 6.03 32.70 6.44
C PRO A 371 6.50 32.41 5.02
N VAL A 372 7.56 33.09 4.55
CA VAL A 372 8.17 32.84 3.23
C VAL A 372 8.76 31.44 3.10
N HIS A 373 9.43 30.94 4.15
CA HIS A 373 10.00 29.59 4.17
C HIS A 373 8.91 28.53 4.20
N GLY A 374 7.86 28.77 5.00
CA GLY A 374 6.69 27.90 5.07
C GLY A 374 5.99 27.80 3.71
N PHE A 375 5.74 28.94 3.07
CA PHE A 375 5.15 28.98 1.73
C PHE A 375 5.97 28.19 0.71
N ALA A 376 7.29 28.42 0.66
CA ALA A 376 8.16 27.72 -0.28
C ALA A 376 8.14 26.20 -0.04
N ALA A 377 8.27 25.76 1.22
CA ALA A 377 8.29 24.34 1.56
C ALA A 377 6.95 23.64 1.25
N GLU A 378 5.83 24.25 1.63
CA GLU A 378 4.49 23.73 1.37
C GLU A 378 4.18 23.68 -0.12
N THR A 379 4.53 24.72 -0.87
CA THR A 379 4.29 24.77 -2.32
C THR A 379 5.09 23.71 -3.05
N SER A 380 6.39 23.57 -2.75
CA SER A 380 7.23 22.52 -3.33
C SER A 380 6.70 21.14 -3.00
N SER A 381 6.27 20.92 -1.76
CA SER A 381 5.69 19.65 -1.33
C SER A 381 4.39 19.34 -2.04
N ALA A 382 3.49 20.31 -2.13
CA ALA A 382 2.21 20.16 -2.82
C ALA A 382 2.41 19.81 -4.30
N ILE A 383 3.38 20.44 -4.98
CA ILE A 383 3.73 20.10 -6.37
C ILE A 383 4.20 18.65 -6.48
N VAL A 384 5.13 18.21 -5.62
CA VAL A 384 5.63 16.83 -5.65
C VAL A 384 4.51 15.83 -5.38
N LEU A 385 3.68 16.07 -4.36
CA LEU A 385 2.57 15.20 -4.01
C LEU A 385 1.51 15.15 -5.11
N PHE A 386 1.18 16.28 -5.72
CA PHE A 386 0.23 16.31 -6.83
C PHE A 386 0.73 15.51 -8.03
N VAL A 387 1.97 15.74 -8.46
CA VAL A 387 2.57 15.04 -9.62
C VAL A 387 2.68 13.55 -9.35
N THR A 388 3.19 13.14 -8.19
CA THR A 388 3.32 11.71 -7.85
C THR A 388 1.96 11.03 -7.75
N SER A 389 0.96 11.69 -7.15
CA SER A 389 -0.41 11.15 -7.08
C SER A 389 -1.09 11.07 -8.45
N HIS A 390 -0.80 12.01 -9.35
CA HIS A 390 -1.31 12.00 -10.72
C HIS A 390 -0.80 10.81 -11.52
N PHE A 391 0.41 10.32 -11.21
CA PHE A 391 0.95 9.08 -11.78
C PHE A 391 0.66 7.83 -10.93
N GLY A 392 -0.21 7.95 -9.93
CA GLY A 392 -0.57 6.84 -9.04
C GLY A 392 0.59 6.31 -8.19
N MET A 393 1.63 7.10 -7.96
CA MET A 393 2.80 6.69 -7.17
C MET A 393 2.55 6.95 -5.67
N PRO A 394 2.47 5.90 -4.83
CA PRO A 394 2.40 6.07 -3.39
C PRO A 394 3.71 6.66 -2.86
N VAL A 395 3.63 7.78 -2.16
CA VAL A 395 4.80 8.45 -1.58
C VAL A 395 4.60 8.72 -0.09
N SER A 396 5.65 9.18 0.57
CA SER A 396 5.61 9.58 1.97
C SER A 396 5.48 11.09 2.08
N THR A 397 4.30 11.58 2.46
CA THR A 397 4.04 13.00 2.71
C THR A 397 5.01 13.58 3.73
N THR A 398 5.27 12.85 4.82
CA THR A 398 6.26 13.20 5.85
C THR A 398 7.65 13.42 5.27
N HIS A 399 8.07 12.57 4.31
CA HIS A 399 9.41 12.72 3.73
C HIS A 399 9.47 13.85 2.73
N VAL A 400 8.43 14.04 1.91
CA VAL A 400 8.35 15.13 0.93
C VAL A 400 8.43 16.48 1.65
N ILE A 401 7.59 16.71 2.66
CA ILE A 401 7.61 17.99 3.40
C ILE A 401 8.92 18.20 4.15
N SER A 402 9.49 17.16 4.75
CA SER A 402 10.80 17.25 5.41
C SER A 402 11.90 17.59 4.41
N GLY A 403 11.92 16.91 3.26
CA GLY A 403 12.86 17.19 2.16
C GLY A 403 12.75 18.63 1.67
N SER A 404 11.53 19.12 1.43
CA SER A 404 11.31 20.52 1.05
C SER A 404 11.74 21.51 2.12
N ILE A 405 11.48 21.24 3.40
CA ILE A 405 11.96 22.07 4.51
C ILE A 405 13.50 22.09 4.53
N PHE A 406 14.17 20.95 4.35
CA PHE A 406 15.64 20.88 4.27
C PHE A 406 16.19 21.66 3.07
N GLY A 407 15.53 21.58 1.91
CA GLY A 407 15.90 22.32 0.70
C GLY A 407 15.79 23.83 0.87
N VAL A 408 14.65 24.29 1.41
CA VAL A 408 14.41 25.71 1.75
C VAL A 408 15.41 26.22 2.78
N GLY A 409 15.76 25.43 3.80
CA GLY A 409 16.78 25.81 4.77
C GLY A 409 18.17 25.93 4.16
N SER A 410 18.53 24.95 3.32
CA SER A 410 19.84 24.87 2.65
C SER A 410 20.07 26.02 1.68
N SER A 411 19.02 26.58 1.07
CA SER A 411 19.13 27.70 0.12
C SER A 411 19.63 29.00 0.78
N LYS A 412 19.44 29.15 2.10
CA LYS A 412 19.98 30.28 2.86
C LYS A 412 21.41 30.02 3.29
N ARG A 413 21.65 28.85 3.91
CA ARG A 413 22.96 28.33 4.30
C ARG A 413 22.81 26.88 4.76
N LEU A 414 23.79 26.03 4.48
CA LEU A 414 23.77 24.62 4.90
C LEU A 414 23.65 24.45 6.43
N SER A 415 24.21 25.38 7.22
CA SER A 415 24.13 25.37 8.68
C SER A 415 22.77 25.80 9.26
N ALA A 416 21.82 26.25 8.44
CA ALA A 416 20.47 26.57 8.89
C ALA A 416 19.65 25.31 9.19
N VAL A 417 19.98 24.19 8.54
CA VAL A 417 19.37 22.89 8.78
C VAL A 417 20.06 22.22 9.96
N ARG A 418 19.29 21.72 10.92
CA ARG A 418 19.83 20.90 12.01
C ARG A 418 20.03 19.46 11.55
N TRP A 419 21.17 19.18 10.91
CA TRP A 419 21.46 17.88 10.27
C TRP A 419 21.40 16.68 11.22
N GLY A 420 21.73 16.84 12.50
CA GLY A 420 21.57 15.75 13.48
C GLY A 420 20.11 15.31 13.66
N VAL A 421 19.15 16.25 13.58
CA VAL A 421 17.72 15.92 13.61
C VAL A 421 17.31 15.25 12.30
N ALA A 422 17.79 15.76 11.16
CA ALA A 422 17.51 15.17 9.84
C ALA A 422 18.02 13.72 9.74
N GLN A 423 19.23 13.45 10.24
CA GLN A 423 19.80 12.10 10.28
C GLN A 423 18.96 11.16 11.14
N ASN A 424 18.54 11.59 12.34
CA ASN A 424 17.66 10.79 13.20
C ASN A 424 16.31 10.48 12.53
N MET A 425 15.77 11.43 11.75
CA MET A 425 14.55 11.20 10.97
C MET A 425 14.77 10.15 9.89
N VAL A 426 15.83 10.27 9.09
CA VAL A 426 16.16 9.28 8.06
C VAL A 426 16.36 7.89 8.65
N MET A 427 17.02 7.77 9.81
CA MET A 427 17.17 6.49 10.51
C MET A 427 15.81 5.91 10.94
N ALA A 428 14.90 6.75 11.46
CA ALA A 428 13.55 6.32 11.79
C ALA A 428 12.76 5.86 10.56
N TRP A 429 12.98 6.49 9.41
CA TRP A 429 12.35 6.13 8.14
C TRP A 429 12.82 4.77 7.64
N ILE A 430 14.13 4.52 7.66
CA ILE A 430 14.72 3.23 7.29
C ILE A 430 14.21 2.12 8.24
N LEU A 431 14.14 2.39 9.54
CA LEU A 431 13.68 1.42 10.55
C LEU A 431 12.19 1.10 10.44
N THR A 432 11.38 2.01 9.90
CA THR A 432 9.92 1.86 9.86
C THR A 432 9.47 0.65 9.04
N LEU A 433 10.10 0.41 7.87
CA LEU A 433 9.80 -0.74 7.02
C LEU A 433 10.00 -2.10 7.73
N PRO A 434 11.21 -2.44 8.23
CA PRO A 434 11.44 -3.72 8.89
C PRO A 434 10.69 -3.84 10.22
N ALA A 435 10.53 -2.76 10.98
CA ALA A 435 9.83 -2.81 12.26
C ALA A 435 8.32 -3.07 12.07
N ALA A 436 7.66 -2.35 11.16
CA ALA A 436 6.25 -2.62 10.85
C ALA A 436 6.05 -4.00 10.23
N GLY A 437 6.98 -4.46 9.39
CA GLY A 437 6.97 -5.81 8.83
C GLY A 437 7.11 -6.90 9.89
N LEU A 438 7.99 -6.72 10.88
CA LEU A 438 8.11 -7.65 12.00
C LEU A 438 6.82 -7.74 12.82
N VAL A 439 6.22 -6.58 13.14
CA VAL A 439 4.95 -6.56 13.89
C VAL A 439 3.82 -7.22 13.08
N ALA A 440 3.78 -7.01 11.76
CA ALA A 440 2.81 -7.66 10.90
C ALA A 440 3.03 -9.17 10.82
N ALA A 441 4.28 -9.64 10.74
CA ALA A 441 4.59 -11.07 10.74
C ALA A 441 4.13 -11.74 12.04
N LEU A 442 4.43 -11.13 13.19
CA LEU A 442 3.97 -11.60 14.51
C LEU A 442 2.44 -11.56 14.62
N SER A 443 1.79 -10.54 14.06
CA SER A 443 0.34 -10.42 14.04
C SER A 443 -0.29 -11.53 13.20
N TYR A 444 0.30 -11.86 12.05
CA TYR A 444 -0.17 -12.96 11.20
C TYR A 444 -0.08 -14.29 11.93
N GLU A 445 1.06 -14.62 12.54
CA GLU A 445 1.20 -15.86 13.32
C GLU A 445 0.16 -15.96 14.43
N LEU A 446 -0.06 -14.87 15.18
CA LEU A 446 -1.08 -14.83 16.23
C LEU A 446 -2.48 -15.08 15.66
N LEU A 447 -2.85 -14.44 14.54
CA LEU A 447 -4.16 -14.64 13.92
C LEU A 447 -4.33 -16.08 13.40
N MET A 448 -3.28 -16.68 12.87
CA MET A 448 -3.28 -18.09 12.45
C MET A 448 -3.44 -19.05 13.64
N LEU A 449 -2.76 -18.77 14.77
CA LEU A 449 -2.91 -19.54 16.02
C LEU A 449 -4.33 -19.45 16.60
N LEU A 450 -4.99 -18.30 16.44
CA LEU A 450 -6.38 -18.09 16.81
C LEU A 450 -7.37 -18.78 15.84
N GLY A 451 -6.87 -19.42 14.77
CA GLY A 451 -7.68 -20.18 13.82
C GLY A 451 -8.43 -19.30 12.81
N LEU A 452 -7.97 -18.08 12.53
CA LEU A 452 -8.62 -17.18 11.57
C LEU A 452 -8.31 -17.50 10.10
N GLY A 453 -7.29 -18.31 9.83
CA GLY A 453 -6.88 -18.67 8.46
C GLY A 453 -7.25 -20.10 8.05
N ARG A 454 -8.21 -20.74 8.72
CA ARG A 454 -8.70 -22.09 8.41
C ARG A 454 -10.23 -22.12 8.36
#